data_AF-A0A2G8RII1-F1
#
_entry.id   AF-A0A2G8RII1-F1
#
_cell.length_a   1.000
_cell.length_b   1.000
_cell.length_c   1.000
_cell.angle_alpha   90.00
_cell.angle_beta   90.00
_cell.angle_gamma   90.00
#
_symmetry.space_group_name_H-M   'P 1'
#
loop_
_entity.id
_entity.type
_entity.pdbx_description
1 polymer ?
#
loop_
_entity_poly.entity_id
_entity_poly.type
_entity_poly.pdbx_seq_one_letter_code
_entity_poly.pdbx_strand_id
1 'polypeptide(L)'
;MATVNLTLRPFFEVRQVLYYNNRKRATGVEVVDAETNKTYQYTADVIFLNASTFNSTWLLMNSATDVWEGGLGSASEELGHNAMDHNFRVGAEGSVEGFDDKYYFDRCPAGFYIPRFRNVDGEERPYLRGFGYQGSASREGWNREIAELNIGKDLKNALSTPGSWRIGMTAFGEMLPDHANRIALATSLTDKWGLPVLSISVELSENEKKMRSAAPSRCCRRSAWSM
;
A
#
# COMPACT_ATOMS: atom_id res chain seq x y z
N MET A 1 -8.87 22.28 18.02
CA MET A 1 -9.58 21.04 18.36
C MET A 1 -9.97 21.11 19.82
N ALA A 2 -11.26 21.21 20.12
CA ALA A 2 -11.76 21.37 21.49
C ALA A 2 -12.83 20.30 21.76
N THR A 3 -12.37 19.13 22.20
CA THR A 3 -13.18 18.20 22.96
C THR A 3 -12.34 17.84 24.18
N VAL A 4 -12.83 18.14 25.38
CA VAL A 4 -12.12 18.01 26.67
C VAL A 4 -11.66 16.56 26.97
N ASN A 5 -12.16 15.58 26.23
CA ASN A 5 -11.88 14.15 26.41
C ASN A 5 -10.96 13.55 25.33
N LEU A 6 -10.31 14.36 24.50
CA LEU A 6 -9.38 13.88 23.48
C LEU A 6 -8.03 14.58 23.61
N THR A 7 -6.99 13.77 23.78
CA THR A 7 -5.59 14.23 23.75
C THR A 7 -4.90 13.58 22.57
N LEU A 8 -4.47 14.39 21.60
CA LEU A 8 -3.60 13.96 20.52
C LEU A 8 -2.15 14.24 20.92
N ARG A 9 -1.28 13.24 20.86
CA ARG A 9 0.15 13.37 21.16
C ARG A 9 0.98 12.95 19.94
N PRO A 10 1.34 13.87 19.04
CA PRO A 10 2.24 13.57 17.93
C PRO A 10 3.67 13.35 18.43
N PHE A 11 4.49 12.65 17.66
CA PHE A 11 5.89 12.33 17.99
C PHE A 11 6.08 11.39 19.18
N PHE A 12 5.01 10.71 19.62
CA PHE A 12 5.09 9.64 20.61
C PHE A 12 5.03 8.30 19.88
N GLU A 13 6.18 7.63 19.81
CA GLU A 13 6.30 6.32 19.16
C GLU A 13 5.98 5.22 20.18
N VAL A 14 5.03 4.34 19.86
CA VAL A 14 4.63 3.26 20.75
C VAL A 14 5.63 2.11 20.64
N ARG A 15 6.22 1.70 21.78
CA ARG A 15 7.21 0.63 21.86
C ARG A 15 6.58 -0.74 22.07
N GLN A 16 5.62 -0.83 22.98
CA GLN A 16 4.95 -2.08 23.34
C GLN A 16 3.57 -1.81 23.97
N VAL A 17 2.69 -2.78 23.84
CA VAL A 17 1.46 -2.91 24.63
C VAL A 17 1.82 -3.57 25.95
N LEU A 18 1.48 -2.91 27.05
CA LEU A 18 1.67 -3.44 28.40
C LEU A 18 0.60 -4.51 28.67
N TYR A 19 1.03 -5.69 29.08
CA TYR A 19 0.16 -6.83 29.38
C TYR A 19 0.29 -7.24 30.85
N TYR A 20 -0.85 -7.48 31.52
CA TYR A 20 -0.86 -7.89 32.91
C TYR A 20 -1.26 -9.35 33.07
N ASN A 21 -0.27 -10.20 33.40
CA ASN A 21 -0.39 -11.66 33.48
C ASN A 21 -1.51 -12.12 34.41
N ASN A 22 -1.67 -11.51 35.59
CA ASN A 22 -2.66 -11.95 36.56
C ASN A 22 -4.11 -11.72 36.10
N ARG A 23 -4.39 -10.65 35.34
CA ARG A 23 -5.73 -10.36 34.79
C ARG A 23 -5.89 -10.77 33.34
N LYS A 24 -4.84 -11.34 32.72
CA LYS A 24 -4.77 -11.76 31.32
C LYS A 24 -5.30 -10.69 30.35
N ARG A 25 -4.88 -9.45 30.51
CA ARG A 25 -5.37 -8.32 29.71
C ARG A 25 -4.31 -7.26 29.47
N ALA A 26 -4.41 -6.56 28.34
CA ALA A 26 -3.64 -5.36 28.11
C ALA A 26 -4.08 -4.24 29.09
N THR A 27 -3.13 -3.44 29.55
CA THR A 27 -3.36 -2.39 30.56
C THR A 27 -2.91 -1.02 30.13
N GLY A 28 -2.15 -0.92 29.04
CA GLY A 28 -1.64 0.34 28.55
C GLY A 28 -0.65 0.17 27.42
N VAL A 29 0.07 1.24 27.12
CA VAL A 29 1.16 1.28 26.16
C VAL A 29 2.37 1.97 26.76
N GLU A 30 3.56 1.49 26.41
CA GLU A 30 4.79 2.21 26.64
C GLU A 30 5.20 2.94 25.36
N VAL A 31 5.61 4.19 25.50
CA VAL A 31 5.94 5.05 24.37
C VAL A 31 7.25 5.78 24.60
N VAL A 32 7.97 6.08 23.52
CA VAL A 32 9.12 7.00 23.52
C VAL A 32 8.72 8.31 22.87
N ASP A 33 8.99 9.41 23.56
CA ASP A 33 8.88 10.75 22.99
C ASP A 33 10.07 10.98 22.04
N ALA A 34 9.80 11.14 20.75
CA ALA A 34 10.82 11.28 19.71
C ALA A 34 11.59 12.60 19.78
N GLU A 35 11.10 13.61 20.50
CA GLU A 35 11.76 14.89 20.69
C GLU A 35 12.70 14.86 21.91
N THR A 36 12.30 14.17 22.98
CA THR A 36 13.04 14.17 24.26
C THR A 36 13.76 12.86 24.58
N ASN A 37 13.51 11.80 23.81
CA ASN A 37 13.95 10.42 24.07
C ASN A 37 13.52 9.86 25.45
N LYS A 38 12.53 10.48 26.10
CA LYS A 38 11.98 9.99 27.37
C LYS A 38 10.91 8.94 27.11
N THR A 39 10.88 7.93 27.98
CA THR A 39 9.87 6.87 27.93
C THR A 39 8.73 7.18 28.91
N TYR A 40 7.50 6.91 28.48
CA TYR A 40 6.28 7.12 29.26
C TYR A 40 5.39 5.89 29.16
N GLN A 41 4.57 5.65 30.19
CA GLN A 41 3.52 4.64 30.14
C GLN A 41 2.15 5.31 30.26
N TYR A 42 1.23 4.93 29.39
CA TYR A 42 -0.16 5.36 29.42
C TYR A 42 -1.05 4.15 29.64
N THR A 43 -1.89 4.20 30.68
CA THR A 43 -2.85 3.14 30.97
C THR A 43 -4.23 3.48 30.43
N ALA A 44 -4.97 2.45 30.03
CA ALA A 44 -6.33 2.58 29.52
C ALA A 44 -7.13 1.29 29.79
N ASP A 45 -8.45 1.41 29.89
CA ASP A 45 -9.34 0.25 30.01
C ASP A 45 -9.50 -0.51 28.68
N VAL A 46 -9.38 0.20 27.56
CA VAL A 46 -9.49 -0.34 26.20
C VAL A 46 -8.39 0.26 25.34
N ILE A 47 -7.75 -0.58 24.52
CA ILE A 47 -6.68 -0.19 23.61
C ILE A 47 -7.10 -0.57 22.19
N PHE A 48 -7.12 0.42 21.30
CA PHE A 48 -7.32 0.21 19.87
C PHE A 48 -5.97 0.33 19.16
N LEU A 49 -5.58 -0.72 18.43
CA LEU A 49 -4.34 -0.75 17.67
C LEU A 49 -4.61 -0.38 16.21
N ASN A 50 -4.24 0.85 15.83
CA ASN A 50 -4.52 1.42 14.52
C ASN A 50 -3.24 1.95 13.84
N ALA A 51 -2.14 1.22 13.97
CA ALA A 51 -0.82 1.65 13.48
C ALA A 51 -0.58 1.32 11.99
N SER A 52 -1.62 1.04 11.20
CA SER A 52 -1.54 0.39 9.87
C SER A 52 -1.15 -1.10 9.96
N THR A 53 -1.23 -1.82 8.83
CA THR A 53 -1.11 -3.28 8.76
C THR A 53 0.20 -3.77 9.38
N PHE A 54 1.35 -3.24 8.95
CA PHE A 54 2.65 -3.77 9.36
C PHE A 54 3.10 -3.27 10.73
N ASN A 55 2.85 -2.02 11.11
CA ASN A 55 3.27 -1.55 12.44
C ASN A 55 2.35 -2.06 13.54
N SER A 56 1.09 -2.39 13.24
CA SER A 56 0.23 -3.09 14.21
C SER A 56 0.77 -4.49 14.49
N THR A 57 1.13 -5.23 13.44
CA THR A 57 1.80 -6.53 13.55
C THR A 57 3.13 -6.42 14.31
N TRP A 58 3.95 -5.44 13.96
CA TRP A 58 5.21 -5.14 14.66
C TRP A 58 4.99 -4.93 16.16
N LEU A 59 4.02 -4.09 16.52
CA LEU A 59 3.75 -3.75 17.91
C LEU A 59 3.28 -4.98 18.69
N LEU A 60 2.45 -5.83 18.10
CA LEU A 60 2.03 -7.10 18.70
C LEU A 60 3.23 -8.04 18.92
N MET A 61 4.09 -8.23 17.93
CA MET A 61 5.31 -9.04 18.05
C MET A 61 6.27 -8.51 19.12
N ASN A 62 6.34 -7.19 19.29
CA ASN A 62 7.23 -6.53 20.24
C ASN A 62 6.61 -6.39 21.65
N SER A 63 5.45 -6.99 21.90
CA SER A 63 4.71 -6.88 23.17
C SER A 63 4.55 -8.22 23.88
N ALA A 64 4.57 -8.22 25.21
CA ALA A 64 4.33 -9.42 26.04
C ALA A 64 5.21 -10.63 25.66
N THR A 65 6.46 -10.38 25.27
CA THR A 65 7.42 -11.41 24.84
C THR A 65 7.89 -12.31 25.99
N ASP A 66 7.70 -11.87 27.23
CA ASP A 66 7.88 -12.64 28.45
C ASP A 66 6.79 -13.71 28.66
N VAL A 67 5.66 -13.57 27.97
CA VAL A 67 4.51 -14.48 28.03
C VAL A 67 4.44 -15.37 26.78
N TRP A 68 4.64 -14.76 25.62
CA TRP A 68 4.62 -15.46 24.32
C TRP A 68 5.89 -15.13 23.55
N GLU A 69 6.66 -16.14 23.16
CA GLU A 69 7.92 -15.94 22.44
C GLU A 69 7.76 -15.09 21.17
N GLY A 70 6.67 -15.27 20.43
CA GLY A 70 6.35 -14.48 19.23
C GLY A 70 5.60 -13.17 19.50
N GLY A 71 5.40 -12.80 20.76
CA GLY A 71 4.67 -11.61 21.19
C GLY A 71 3.16 -11.79 21.33
N LEU A 72 2.47 -10.71 21.70
CA LEU A 72 1.05 -10.67 21.99
C LEU A 72 0.20 -11.11 20.80
N GLY A 73 -0.56 -12.20 20.96
CA GLY A 73 -1.41 -12.75 19.90
C GLY A 73 -0.73 -13.77 18.98
N SER A 74 0.55 -14.09 19.22
CA SER A 74 1.30 -15.10 18.45
C SER A 74 0.87 -16.55 18.68
N ALA A 75 0.02 -16.84 19.67
CA ALA A 75 -0.45 -18.19 19.97
C ALA A 75 -1.24 -18.87 18.83
N SER A 76 -1.70 -18.09 17.84
CA SER A 76 -2.33 -18.62 16.62
C SER A 76 -1.34 -19.12 15.58
N GLU A 77 -0.05 -18.79 15.71
CA GLU A 77 0.98 -19.00 14.69
C GLU A 77 0.74 -18.24 13.36
N GLU A 78 -0.25 -17.34 13.34
CA GLU A 78 -0.60 -16.53 12.17
C GLU A 78 -0.09 -15.09 12.25
N LEU A 79 0.37 -14.65 13.42
CA LEU A 79 0.89 -13.29 13.60
C LEU A 79 2.15 -13.08 12.73
N GLY A 80 2.03 -12.21 11.74
CA GLY A 80 3.10 -11.96 10.77
C GLY A 80 3.03 -12.81 9.51
N HIS A 81 2.12 -13.77 9.41
CA HIS A 81 1.96 -14.63 8.25
C HIS A 81 0.84 -14.15 7.33
N ASN A 82 0.74 -14.75 6.14
CA ASN A 82 -0.28 -14.43 5.14
C ASN A 82 -0.26 -12.97 4.69
N ALA A 83 0.93 -12.37 4.64
CA ALA A 83 1.07 -11.02 4.10
C ALA A 83 0.57 -11.01 2.64
N MET A 84 -0.45 -10.19 2.39
CA MET A 84 -1.05 -10.01 1.08
C MET A 84 -0.90 -8.55 0.64
N ASP A 85 -0.81 -8.35 -0.66
CA ASP A 85 -0.93 -7.05 -1.33
C ASP A 85 -1.64 -7.26 -2.66
N HIS A 86 -1.73 -6.23 -3.48
CA HIS A 86 -2.12 -6.37 -4.87
C HIS A 86 -0.93 -6.81 -5.73
N ASN A 87 -1.12 -7.76 -6.63
CA ASN A 87 -0.17 -7.91 -7.73
C ASN A 87 -0.44 -6.79 -8.76
N PHE A 88 0.26 -5.66 -8.62
CA PHE A 88 0.21 -4.51 -9.54
C PHE A 88 1.44 -4.48 -10.47
N ARG A 89 1.58 -3.46 -11.33
CA ARG A 89 2.60 -3.33 -12.41
C ARG A 89 2.33 -4.15 -13.68
N VAL A 90 1.08 -4.47 -13.93
CA VAL A 90 0.64 -5.09 -15.17
C VAL A 90 -0.45 -4.19 -15.73
N GLY A 91 -0.29 -3.65 -16.92
CA GLY A 91 -1.17 -2.58 -17.37
C GLY A 91 -0.98 -2.23 -18.84
N ALA A 92 -1.58 -1.12 -19.23
CA ALA A 92 -1.43 -0.52 -20.54
C ALA A 92 -1.43 1.00 -20.40
N GLU A 93 -0.65 1.66 -21.25
CA GLU A 93 -0.64 3.10 -21.40
C GLU A 93 -0.67 3.47 -22.88
N GLY A 94 -1.13 4.68 -23.18
CA GLY A 94 -1.19 5.20 -24.54
C GLY A 94 -1.31 6.71 -24.58
N SER A 95 -0.97 7.27 -25.74
CA SER A 95 -1.25 8.66 -26.08
C SER A 95 -2.65 8.75 -26.70
N VAL A 96 -3.34 9.87 -26.47
CA VAL A 96 -4.66 10.13 -27.04
C VAL A 96 -4.54 11.27 -28.04
N GLU A 97 -4.99 11.02 -29.27
CA GLU A 97 -5.06 12.05 -30.31
C GLU A 97 -6.29 12.95 -30.11
N GLY A 98 -6.11 14.26 -30.32
CA GLY A 98 -7.18 15.25 -30.19
C GLY A 98 -7.46 15.68 -28.74
N PHE A 99 -8.61 16.33 -28.54
CA PHE A 99 -8.98 17.00 -27.28
C PHE A 99 -7.96 18.06 -26.83
N ASP A 100 -7.23 18.64 -27.78
CA ASP A 100 -6.21 19.66 -27.51
C ASP A 100 -6.81 20.98 -27.01
N ASP A 101 -8.07 21.21 -27.36
CA ASP A 101 -8.91 22.30 -26.88
C ASP A 101 -9.52 22.02 -25.49
N LYS A 102 -9.33 20.82 -24.94
CA LYS A 102 -9.87 20.43 -23.63
C LYS A 102 -8.78 20.42 -22.57
N TYR A 103 -9.13 20.96 -21.42
CA TYR A 103 -8.39 20.82 -20.18
C TYR A 103 -9.36 20.51 -19.05
N TYR A 104 -8.91 19.78 -18.03
CA TYR A 104 -9.76 19.55 -16.87
C TYR A 104 -10.00 20.88 -16.13
N PHE A 105 -11.23 21.09 -15.69
CA PHE A 105 -11.60 22.25 -14.87
C PHE A 105 -11.51 21.86 -13.39
N ASP A 106 -10.79 22.65 -12.60
CA ASP A 106 -10.50 22.40 -11.18
C ASP A 106 -9.77 21.06 -10.93
N ARG A 107 -10.47 20.04 -10.43
CA ARG A 107 -9.94 18.69 -10.17
C ARG A 107 -10.70 17.69 -11.04
N CYS A 108 -9.99 16.77 -11.68
CA CYS A 108 -10.57 15.54 -12.21
C CYS A 108 -10.29 14.41 -11.20
N PRO A 109 -11.09 14.27 -10.11
CA PRO A 109 -10.84 13.25 -9.09
C PRO A 109 -11.14 11.83 -9.58
N ALA A 110 -11.76 11.67 -10.75
CA ALA A 110 -12.26 10.40 -11.21
C ALA A 110 -11.32 9.78 -12.25
N GLY A 111 -10.69 8.68 -11.86
CA GLY A 111 -10.26 7.66 -12.80
C GLY A 111 -11.44 6.82 -13.29
N PHE A 112 -11.15 5.79 -14.08
CA PHE A 112 -12.09 4.74 -14.41
C PHE A 112 -11.71 3.44 -13.71
N TYR A 113 -12.72 2.60 -13.49
CA TYR A 113 -12.57 1.25 -12.98
C TYR A 113 -13.13 0.26 -14.00
N ILE A 114 -12.33 -0.71 -14.42
CA ILE A 114 -12.81 -1.86 -15.16
C ILE A 114 -12.96 -3.00 -14.15
N PRO A 115 -14.20 -3.39 -13.81
CA PRO A 115 -14.42 -4.48 -12.88
C PRO A 115 -13.88 -5.80 -13.42
N ARG A 116 -13.75 -6.76 -12.52
CA ARG A 116 -13.38 -8.13 -12.87
C ARG A 116 -14.33 -8.65 -13.94
N PHE A 117 -13.82 -8.83 -15.16
CA PHE A 117 -14.57 -9.33 -16.32
C PHE A 117 -14.26 -10.81 -16.63
N ARG A 118 -13.44 -11.45 -15.80
CA ARG A 118 -13.09 -12.87 -15.86
C ARG A 118 -14.01 -13.64 -14.91
N ASN A 119 -14.31 -14.91 -15.22
CA ASN A 119 -15.25 -15.78 -14.48
C ASN A 119 -16.74 -15.58 -14.83
N VAL A 120 -17.03 -15.17 -16.05
CA VAL A 120 -18.40 -15.12 -16.59
C VAL A 120 -18.62 -16.39 -17.41
N ASP A 121 -19.81 -16.98 -17.35
CA ASP A 121 -20.24 -18.12 -18.18
C ASP A 121 -19.36 -19.38 -18.12
N GLY A 122 -18.80 -19.70 -16.94
CA GLY A 122 -18.03 -20.94 -16.75
C GLY A 122 -16.62 -20.92 -17.36
N GLU A 123 -16.06 -19.73 -17.65
CA GLU A 123 -14.69 -19.59 -18.16
C GLU A 123 -13.66 -20.22 -17.20
N GLU A 124 -13.02 -21.30 -17.66
CA GLU A 124 -11.90 -21.92 -16.98
C GLU A 124 -10.63 -21.07 -17.07
N ARG A 125 -9.89 -20.99 -15.97
CA ARG A 125 -8.71 -20.13 -15.84
C ARG A 125 -7.62 -20.88 -15.08
N PRO A 126 -6.33 -20.68 -15.44
CA PRO A 126 -5.23 -21.37 -14.78
C PRO A 126 -4.84 -20.75 -13.43
N TYR A 127 -5.66 -19.84 -12.88
CA TYR A 127 -5.46 -19.13 -11.62
C TYR A 127 -6.80 -18.93 -10.90
N LEU A 128 -6.74 -18.84 -9.57
CA LEU A 128 -7.85 -18.51 -8.69
C LEU A 128 -8.06 -17.01 -8.62
N ARG A 129 -9.27 -16.60 -8.20
CA ARG A 129 -9.66 -15.20 -8.01
C ARG A 129 -9.57 -14.39 -9.30
N GLY A 130 -9.16 -13.12 -9.24
CA GLY A 130 -9.08 -12.29 -10.44
C GLY A 130 -8.53 -10.90 -10.18
N PHE A 131 -8.56 -10.09 -11.23
CA PHE A 131 -8.06 -8.73 -11.26
C PHE A 131 -9.10 -7.79 -11.85
N GLY A 132 -9.05 -6.53 -11.44
CA GLY A 132 -9.71 -5.41 -12.12
C GLY A 132 -8.65 -4.42 -12.61
N TYR A 133 -9.05 -3.40 -13.35
CA TYR A 133 -8.15 -2.33 -13.76
C TYR A 133 -8.60 -1.01 -13.16
N GLN A 134 -7.64 -0.23 -12.70
CA GLN A 134 -7.86 1.17 -12.33
C GLN A 134 -7.00 2.01 -13.26
N GLY A 135 -7.57 3.08 -13.79
CA GLY A 135 -6.87 3.93 -14.73
C GLY A 135 -7.36 5.36 -14.70
N SER A 136 -6.64 6.22 -15.39
CA SER A 136 -6.97 7.63 -15.53
C SER A 136 -6.36 8.17 -16.81
N ALA A 137 -6.90 9.30 -17.28
CA ALA A 137 -6.28 10.09 -18.33
C ALA A 137 -5.86 11.46 -17.76
N SER A 138 -4.71 11.96 -18.21
CA SER A 138 -4.17 13.25 -17.80
C SER A 138 -3.37 13.89 -18.93
N ARG A 139 -3.23 15.21 -18.88
CA ARG A 139 -2.34 15.96 -19.76
C ARG A 139 -0.92 15.89 -19.26
N GLU A 140 0.04 15.79 -20.16
CA GLU A 140 1.46 15.88 -19.80
C GLU A 140 1.77 17.24 -19.16
N GLY A 141 2.49 17.18 -18.05
CA GLY A 141 2.86 18.35 -17.27
C GLY A 141 4.04 19.11 -17.85
N TRP A 142 4.58 20.00 -17.02
CA TRP A 142 5.80 20.77 -17.31
C TRP A 142 7.06 19.90 -17.29
N ASN A 143 7.00 18.70 -16.67
CA ASN A 143 8.11 17.76 -16.56
C ASN A 143 8.35 16.94 -17.83
N ARG A 144 7.64 17.24 -18.92
CA ARG A 144 7.82 16.56 -20.21
C ARG A 144 9.14 16.98 -20.85
N GLU A 145 9.83 16.01 -21.44
CA GLU A 145 11.05 16.26 -22.20
C GLU A 145 10.67 16.68 -23.63
N ILE A 146 11.31 17.74 -24.13
CA ILE A 146 11.16 18.20 -25.51
C ILE A 146 12.55 18.13 -26.12
N ALA A 147 12.83 17.06 -26.86
CA ALA A 147 14.17 16.69 -27.31
C ALA A 147 14.88 17.81 -28.11
N GLU A 148 14.11 18.63 -28.82
CA GLU A 148 14.59 19.76 -29.62
C GLU A 148 14.85 21.03 -28.78
N LEU A 149 14.40 21.10 -27.53
CA LEU A 149 14.46 22.29 -26.67
C LEU A 149 15.15 21.97 -25.33
N ASN A 150 16.40 22.41 -25.19
CA ASN A 150 17.19 22.14 -23.98
C ASN A 150 16.95 23.14 -22.83
N ILE A 151 17.21 24.44 -23.05
CA ILE A 151 17.04 25.52 -22.06
C ILE A 151 16.73 26.81 -22.83
N GLY A 152 15.80 27.64 -22.33
CA GLY A 152 15.59 28.99 -22.86
C GLY A 152 14.13 29.41 -22.93
N LYS A 153 13.91 30.54 -23.62
CA LYS A 153 12.58 31.15 -23.80
C LYS A 153 11.61 30.19 -24.50
N ASP A 154 12.08 29.46 -25.52
CA ASP A 154 11.23 28.58 -26.31
C ASP A 154 10.78 27.36 -25.51
N LEU A 155 11.66 26.79 -24.68
CA LEU A 155 11.28 25.74 -23.73
C LEU A 155 10.22 26.24 -22.73
N LYS A 156 10.44 27.43 -22.13
CA LYS A 156 9.48 28.02 -21.20
C LYS A 156 8.11 28.28 -21.86
N ASN A 157 8.11 28.77 -23.09
CA ASN A 157 6.90 28.99 -23.87
C ASN A 157 6.19 27.66 -24.17
N ALA A 158 6.92 26.63 -24.58
CA ALA A 158 6.33 25.32 -24.81
C ALA A 158 5.69 24.75 -23.54
N LEU A 159 6.43 24.74 -22.42
CA LEU A 159 5.97 24.22 -21.13
C LEU A 159 4.86 25.07 -20.47
N SER A 160 4.62 26.29 -20.96
CA SER A 160 3.51 27.14 -20.47
C SER A 160 2.13 26.64 -20.91
N THR A 161 2.09 25.74 -21.88
CA THR A 161 0.87 25.03 -22.29
C THR A 161 0.95 23.55 -21.88
N PRO A 162 -0.18 22.94 -21.50
CA PRO A 162 -0.21 21.52 -21.18
C PRO A 162 0.11 20.67 -22.41
N GLY A 163 0.91 19.62 -22.23
CA GLY A 163 1.27 18.70 -23.31
C GLY A 163 0.15 17.74 -23.71
N SER A 164 0.48 16.69 -24.43
CA SER A 164 -0.48 15.77 -25.02
C SER A 164 -1.29 15.02 -23.96
N TRP A 165 -2.46 14.51 -24.34
CA TRP A 165 -3.22 13.61 -23.49
C TRP A 165 -2.56 12.23 -23.42
N ARG A 166 -2.42 11.69 -22.21
CA ARG A 166 -2.06 10.29 -21.96
C ARG A 166 -3.16 9.61 -21.17
N ILE A 167 -3.33 8.32 -21.43
CA ILE A 167 -4.23 7.43 -20.67
C ILE A 167 -3.43 6.22 -20.20
N GLY A 168 -3.69 5.79 -18.97
CA GLY A 168 -3.08 4.59 -18.42
C GLY A 168 -4.05 3.81 -17.56
N MET A 169 -3.84 2.50 -17.49
CA MET A 169 -4.51 1.62 -16.55
C MET A 169 -3.55 0.58 -16.00
N THR A 170 -3.73 0.24 -14.73
CA THR A 170 -2.99 -0.81 -14.03
C THR A 170 -3.97 -1.85 -13.51
N ALA A 171 -3.63 -3.12 -13.70
CA ALA A 171 -4.32 -4.26 -13.14
C ALA A 171 -3.99 -4.36 -11.64
N PHE A 172 -5.02 -4.60 -10.85
CA PHE A 172 -4.94 -4.93 -9.43
C PHE A 172 -5.44 -6.35 -9.25
N GLY A 173 -4.51 -7.31 -9.19
CA GLY A 173 -4.81 -8.71 -8.92
C GLY A 173 -4.84 -9.03 -7.44
N GLU A 174 -5.74 -9.92 -7.05
CA GLU A 174 -5.78 -10.49 -5.70
C GLU A 174 -4.57 -11.42 -5.50
N MET A 175 -3.76 -11.14 -4.48
CA MET A 175 -2.76 -12.07 -3.96
C MET A 175 -3.42 -12.98 -2.94
N LEU A 176 -3.22 -14.28 -3.08
CA LEU A 176 -3.74 -15.24 -2.11
C LEU A 176 -2.94 -15.19 -0.79
N PRO A 177 -3.59 -15.52 0.35
CA PRO A 177 -2.87 -15.72 1.59
C PRO A 177 -1.96 -16.93 1.45
N ASP A 178 -0.71 -16.75 1.85
CA ASP A 178 0.29 -17.82 1.91
C ASP A 178 1.04 -17.68 3.24
N HIS A 179 1.05 -18.76 4.03
CA HIS A 179 1.73 -18.77 5.33
C HIS A 179 3.23 -18.52 5.19
N ALA A 180 3.84 -18.89 4.06
CA ALA A 180 5.25 -18.60 3.78
C ALA A 180 5.54 -17.09 3.64
N ASN A 181 4.54 -16.28 3.27
CA ASN A 181 4.68 -14.83 3.19
C ASN A 181 4.66 -14.23 4.59
N ARG A 182 5.85 -13.88 5.07
CA ARG A 182 6.11 -13.60 6.47
C ARG A 182 6.72 -12.22 6.70
N ILE A 183 6.25 -11.61 7.78
CA ILE A 183 6.76 -10.41 8.41
C ILE A 183 7.26 -10.83 9.79
N ALA A 184 8.45 -10.38 10.17
CA ALA A 184 9.07 -10.70 11.44
C ALA A 184 9.88 -9.50 11.97
N LEU A 185 10.29 -9.57 13.23
CA LEU A 185 11.26 -8.65 13.80
C LEU A 185 12.68 -9.09 13.41
N ALA A 186 13.51 -8.14 12.97
CA ALA A 186 14.92 -8.39 12.68
C ALA A 186 15.68 -8.70 13.98
N THR A 187 16.63 -9.63 13.93
CA THR A 187 17.41 -10.06 15.10
C THR A 187 18.66 -9.21 15.35
N SER A 188 19.16 -8.51 14.34
CA SER A 188 20.43 -7.77 14.40
C SER A 188 20.32 -6.29 14.05
N LEU A 189 19.20 -5.85 13.47
CA LEU A 189 19.00 -4.50 12.99
C LEU A 189 17.92 -3.80 13.82
N THR A 190 18.32 -2.67 14.41
CA THR A 190 17.45 -1.81 15.20
C THR A 190 17.38 -0.42 14.60
N ASP A 191 16.31 0.30 14.91
CA ASP A 191 16.17 1.71 14.59
C ASP A 191 16.92 2.61 15.59
N LYS A 192 16.77 3.93 15.45
CA LYS A 192 17.44 4.93 16.30
C LYS A 192 17.01 4.88 17.78
N TRP A 193 15.90 4.21 18.11
CA TRP A 193 15.42 4.01 19.48
C TRP A 193 15.77 2.63 20.04
N GLY A 194 16.56 1.85 19.29
CA GLY A 194 16.95 0.49 19.68
C GLY A 194 15.84 -0.53 19.52
N LEU A 195 14.78 -0.21 18.78
CA LEU A 195 13.68 -1.13 18.50
C LEU A 195 13.98 -1.95 17.24
N PRO A 196 13.64 -3.25 17.20
CA PRO A 196 13.92 -4.09 16.03
C PRO A 196 13.17 -3.58 14.81
N VAL A 197 13.80 -3.58 13.64
CA VAL A 197 13.09 -3.22 12.39
C VAL A 197 12.32 -4.43 11.85
N LEU A 198 11.38 -4.17 10.93
CA LEU A 198 10.68 -5.23 10.21
C LEU A 198 11.60 -5.93 9.20
N SER A 199 11.61 -7.26 9.25
CA SER A 199 12.12 -8.15 8.22
C SER A 199 10.94 -8.73 7.45
N ILE A 200 10.90 -8.52 6.14
CA ILE A 200 9.76 -8.87 5.29
C ILE A 200 10.25 -9.85 4.21
N SER A 201 9.64 -11.03 4.16
CA SER A 201 9.86 -12.05 3.15
C SER A 201 8.51 -12.38 2.52
N VAL A 202 8.22 -11.75 1.39
CA VAL A 202 6.94 -11.85 0.69
C VAL A 202 7.20 -12.00 -0.80
N GLU A 203 6.60 -13.03 -1.38
CA GLU A 203 6.74 -13.35 -2.79
C GLU A 203 5.39 -13.65 -3.43
N LEU A 204 5.31 -13.42 -4.74
CA LEU A 204 4.16 -13.84 -5.53
C LEU A 204 4.21 -15.34 -5.77
N SER A 205 3.13 -16.04 -5.45
CA SER A 205 3.02 -17.46 -5.72
C SER A 205 2.76 -17.73 -7.21
N GLU A 206 2.76 -18.99 -7.60
CA GLU A 206 2.44 -19.41 -8.97
C GLU A 206 1.04 -18.95 -9.42
N ASN A 207 0.09 -18.81 -8.50
CA ASN A 207 -1.23 -18.29 -8.80
C ASN A 207 -1.18 -16.85 -9.34
N GLU A 208 -0.49 -15.95 -8.63
CA GLU A 208 -0.37 -14.55 -9.02
C GLU A 208 0.47 -14.40 -10.29
N LYS A 209 1.52 -15.22 -10.46
CA LYS A 209 2.32 -15.23 -11.70
C LYS A 209 1.46 -15.57 -12.92
N LYS A 210 0.63 -16.61 -12.83
CA LYS A 210 -0.33 -16.98 -13.90
C LYS A 210 -1.38 -15.89 -14.13
N MET A 211 -1.87 -15.27 -13.06
CA MET A 211 -2.79 -14.13 -13.14
C MET A 211 -2.16 -12.94 -13.90
N ARG A 212 -0.89 -12.63 -13.61
CA ARG A 212 -0.14 -11.54 -14.27
C ARG A 212 0.05 -11.80 -15.76
N SER A 213 0.32 -13.03 -16.20
CA SER A 213 0.41 -13.34 -17.64
C SER A 213 -0.92 -13.16 -18.38
N ALA A 214 -2.04 -13.32 -17.69
CA ALA A 214 -3.38 -13.22 -18.27
C ALA A 214 -3.87 -11.78 -18.46
N ALA A 215 -3.26 -10.78 -17.81
CA ALA A 215 -3.70 -9.39 -17.81
C ALA A 215 -3.24 -8.56 -19.04
N PRO A 216 -1.97 -8.59 -19.52
CA PRO A 216 -1.54 -7.85 -20.70
C PRO A 216 -2.14 -8.40 -22.00
N SER A 217 -2.20 -9.74 -22.09
CA SER A 217 -2.51 -10.46 -23.32
C SER A 217 -3.92 -10.20 -23.86
N ARG A 218 -4.85 -9.70 -23.04
CA ARG A 218 -6.22 -9.38 -23.47
C ARG A 218 -6.56 -7.91 -23.46
N CYS A 219 -5.93 -7.09 -22.61
CA CYS A 219 -6.06 -5.64 -22.70
C CYS A 219 -5.69 -5.15 -24.10
N CYS A 220 -4.57 -5.63 -24.65
CA CYS A 220 -4.09 -5.23 -25.97
C CYS A 220 -4.72 -6.00 -27.15
N ARG A 221 -5.37 -7.15 -26.92
CA ARG A 221 -6.00 -7.93 -28.02
C ARG A 221 -7.42 -7.49 -28.37
N ARG A 222 -8.12 -6.81 -27.46
CA ARG A 222 -9.45 -6.21 -27.75
C ARG A 222 -9.39 -4.73 -28.10
N SER A 223 -8.22 -4.10 -28.06
CA SER A 223 -8.01 -2.72 -28.49
C SER A 223 -7.80 -2.57 -30.01
N ALA A 224 -8.02 -3.61 -30.80
CA ALA A 224 -8.48 -3.44 -32.17
C ALA A 224 -9.93 -2.92 -32.13
N TRP A 225 -10.10 -1.69 -31.64
CA TRP A 225 -11.31 -0.92 -31.88
C TRP A 225 -11.37 -0.76 -33.39
N SER A 226 -12.38 -1.38 -33.99
CA SER A 226 -12.76 -1.15 -35.38
C SER A 226 -13.07 0.34 -35.50
N MET A 227 -12.14 1.10 -36.07
CA MET A 227 -12.48 2.21 -36.95
C MET A 227 -12.39 1.70 -38.38
#